data_AF-A0A7V7QNT7-F1
#
_entry.id   AF-A0A7V7QNT7-F1
#
_cell.length_a   1.000
_cell.length_b   1.000
_cell.length_c   1.000
_cell.angle_alpha   90.00
_cell.angle_beta   90.00
_cell.angle_gamma   90.00
#
_symmetry.space_group_name_H-M   'P 1'
#
loop_
_entity.id
_entity.type
_entity.pdbx_description
1 polymer ?
#
loop_
_entity_poly.entity_id
_entity_poly.type
_entity_poly.pdbx_seq_one_letter_code
_entity_poly.pdbx_strand_id
1 'polypeptide(L)'
;MNLYLCLGGDKMANNNQKIAISILEAVGGKDNIAQVAHCMTRLRLNLKDESILNADEAKKIQGVLGVQKVGAQQQFIIGQNVPEVYMAFCEEAGIQAEAANDELIENKKPKGVKGLQVQY
;
A
#
# COMPACT_ATOMS: atom_id res chain seq x y z
N MET A 1 13.96 -6.98 22.10
CA MET A 1 14.08 -8.18 21.24
C MET A 1 12.66 -8.54 20.81
N ASN A 2 12.17 -7.97 19.71
CA ASN A 2 10.76 -8.15 19.30
C ASN A 2 10.70 -9.22 18.22
N LEU A 3 10.18 -10.38 18.64
CA LEU A 3 9.98 -11.57 17.82
C LEU A 3 8.56 -11.51 17.26
N TYR A 4 8.43 -11.16 15.98
CA TYR A 4 7.20 -11.37 15.23
C TYR A 4 7.20 -12.81 14.70
N LEU A 5 6.37 -13.66 15.31
CA LEU A 5 5.91 -14.91 14.72
C LEU A 5 4.41 -14.74 14.43
N CYS A 6 4.05 -14.66 13.15
CA CYS A 6 2.74 -15.09 12.68
C CYS A 6 2.98 -16.17 11.61
N LEU A 7 2.48 -17.36 11.91
CA LEU A 7 2.49 -18.52 11.03
C LEU A 7 1.25 -18.48 10.12
N GLY A 8 1.42 -18.78 8.83
CA GLY A 8 0.33 -19.30 8.00
C GLY A 8 0.36 -18.90 6.53
N GLY A 9 0.78 -19.81 5.64
CA GLY A 9 0.36 -19.83 4.22
C GLY A 9 1.40 -19.41 3.18
N ASP A 10 1.91 -20.41 2.45
CA ASP A 10 2.41 -20.32 1.07
C ASP A 10 3.80 -19.72 0.80
N LYS A 11 4.75 -20.65 0.64
CA LYS A 11 6.14 -20.49 0.21
C LYS A 11 6.26 -19.91 -1.22
N MET A 12 5.94 -18.63 -1.39
CA MET A 12 6.40 -17.77 -2.50
C MET A 12 6.35 -16.27 -2.15
N ALA A 13 5.78 -15.92 -0.99
CA ALA A 13 5.51 -14.53 -0.58
C ALA A 13 6.74 -13.75 -0.06
N ASN A 14 7.84 -14.43 0.32
CA ASN A 14 8.96 -13.79 1.02
C ASN A 14 9.64 -12.65 0.24
N ASN A 15 9.73 -12.72 -1.09
CA ASN A 15 10.41 -11.66 -1.85
C ASN A 15 9.45 -10.50 -2.15
N ASN A 16 8.21 -10.81 -2.53
CA ASN A 16 7.19 -9.80 -2.84
C ASN A 16 6.75 -9.02 -1.59
N GLN A 17 6.62 -9.69 -0.43
CA GLN A 17 6.38 -9.04 0.85
C GLN A 17 7.54 -8.12 1.26
N LYS A 18 8.79 -8.57 1.09
CA LYS A 18 9.96 -7.70 1.36
C LYS A 18 9.94 -6.45 0.50
N ILE A 19 9.63 -6.59 -0.80
CA ILE A 19 9.48 -5.45 -1.71
C ILE A 19 8.37 -4.52 -1.22
N ALA A 20 7.20 -5.06 -0.87
CA ALA A 20 6.08 -4.29 -0.36
C ALA A 20 6.44 -3.51 0.91
N ILE A 21 7.09 -4.15 1.88
CA ILE A 21 7.53 -3.52 3.13
C ILE A 21 8.56 -2.42 2.83
N SER A 22 9.57 -2.69 1.99
CA SER A 22 10.56 -1.68 1.61
C SER A 22 9.94 -0.48 0.90
N ILE A 23 8.94 -0.69 0.04
CA ILE A 23 8.19 0.40 -0.60
C ILE A 23 7.39 1.16 0.46
N LEU A 24 6.75 0.46 1.39
CA LEU A 24 5.97 1.07 2.47
C LEU A 24 6.84 1.95 3.36
N GLU A 25 8.04 1.50 3.73
CA GLU A 25 9.01 2.28 4.48
C GLU A 25 9.51 3.49 3.68
N ALA A 26 9.81 3.30 2.39
CA ALA A 26 10.28 4.38 1.51
C ALA A 26 9.23 5.47 1.31
N VAL A 27 7.94 5.15 1.31
CA VAL A 27 6.85 6.14 1.22
C VAL A 27 6.52 6.78 2.57
N GLY A 28 7.19 6.44 3.66
CA GLY A 28 6.92 7.00 4.99
C GLY A 28 5.80 6.30 5.76
N GLY A 29 5.46 5.07 5.39
CA GLY A 29 4.47 4.24 6.05
C GLY A 29 3.04 4.41 5.52
N LYS A 30 2.12 3.64 6.09
CA LYS A 30 0.71 3.60 5.69
C LYS A 30 -0.03 4.92 5.86
N ASP A 31 0.35 5.72 6.86
CA ASP A 31 -0.29 7.01 7.14
C ASP A 31 -0.07 8.03 6.02
N ASN A 32 1.03 7.91 5.27
CA ASN A 32 1.36 8.79 4.14
C ASN A 32 0.70 8.36 2.82
N ILE A 33 0.05 7.19 2.77
CA ILE A 33 -0.64 6.71 1.58
C ILE A 33 -2.05 7.27 1.57
N ALA A 34 -2.42 7.92 0.46
CA ALA A 34 -3.78 8.38 0.21
C ALA A 34 -4.58 7.33 -0.57
N GLN A 35 -3.97 6.75 -1.62
CA GLN A 35 -4.61 5.74 -2.46
C GLN A 35 -3.54 4.85 -3.10
N VAL A 36 -3.87 3.58 -3.33
CA VAL A 36 -3.01 2.62 -4.02
C VAL A 36 -3.76 2.03 -5.21
N ALA A 37 -3.12 2.02 -6.38
CA ALA A 37 -3.64 1.43 -7.60
C ALA A 37 -2.53 0.63 -8.29
N HIS A 38 -2.90 -0.29 -9.16
CA HIS A 38 -1.91 -1.07 -9.92
C HIS A 38 -2.39 -1.34 -11.35
N CYS A 39 -1.43 -1.64 -12.21
CA CYS A 39 -1.65 -2.18 -13.55
C CYS A 39 -0.85 -3.49 -13.66
N MET A 40 -0.81 -4.12 -14.85
CA MET A 40 -0.03 -5.35 -15.04
C MET A 40 1.46 -5.22 -14.68
N THR A 41 2.07 -4.05 -14.94
CA THR A 41 3.53 -3.88 -14.81
C THR A 41 3.95 -2.67 -13.96
N ARG A 42 2.99 -1.88 -13.48
CA ARG A 42 3.25 -0.65 -12.69
C ARG A 42 2.32 -0.55 -11.50
N LEU A 43 2.88 -0.28 -10.33
CA LEU A 43 2.18 0.09 -9.11
C LEU A 43 2.09 1.62 -9.03
N ARG A 44 0.92 2.17 -8.81
CA ARG A 44 0.65 3.60 -8.71
C ARG A 44 0.25 3.94 -7.28
N LEU A 45 0.98 4.83 -6.64
CA LEU A 45 0.75 5.28 -5.28
C LEU A 45 0.42 6.76 -5.31
N ASN A 46 -0.67 7.12 -4.65
CA ASN A 46 -1.01 8.50 -4.36
C ASN A 46 -0.58 8.78 -2.91
N LEU A 47 0.36 9.70 -2.73
CA LEU A 47 0.91 10.04 -1.42
C LEU A 47 0.32 11.35 -0.94
N LYS A 48 0.14 11.49 0.38
CA LYS A 48 -0.25 12.77 0.99
C LYS A 48 0.92 13.74 0.98
N ASP A 49 2.10 13.23 1.32
CA ASP A 49 3.36 13.99 1.33
C ASP A 49 4.40 13.29 0.47
N GLU A 50 4.60 13.84 -0.72
CA GLU A 50 5.57 13.37 -1.70
C GLU A 50 7.02 13.71 -1.36
N SER A 51 7.27 14.63 -0.41
CA SER A 51 8.63 15.03 -0.03
C SER A 51 9.33 13.96 0.81
N ILE A 52 8.56 13.08 1.45
CA ILE A 52 9.06 11.97 2.26
C ILE A 52 9.63 10.87 1.37
N LEU A 53 9.03 10.65 0.19
CA LEU A 53 9.50 9.62 -0.72
C LEU A 53 10.80 10.04 -1.40
N ASN A 54 11.87 9.30 -1.14
CA ASN A 54 13.10 9.41 -1.90
C ASN A 54 13.08 8.46 -3.11
N ALA A 55 12.80 8.99 -4.29
CA ALA A 55 12.73 8.21 -5.53
C ALA A 55 14.05 7.48 -5.85
N ASP A 56 15.20 8.01 -5.45
CA ASP A 56 16.50 7.39 -5.68
C ASP A 56 16.72 6.18 -4.77
N GLU A 57 16.31 6.27 -3.50
CA GLU A 57 16.35 5.12 -2.58
C GLU A 57 15.33 4.05 -2.99
N ALA A 58 14.13 4.49 -3.41
CA ALA A 58 13.08 3.59 -3.85
C ALA A 58 13.46 2.77 -5.10
N LYS A 59 14.29 3.32 -5.99
CA LYS A 59 14.84 2.60 -7.15
C LYS A 59 15.89 1.55 -6.78
N LYS A 60 16.53 1.66 -5.61
CA LYS A 60 17.52 0.67 -5.12
C LYS A 60 16.86 -0.55 -4.49
N ILE A 61 15.55 -0.51 -4.25
CA ILE A 61 14.80 -1.64 -3.70
C ILE A 61 14.86 -2.83 -4.68
N GLN A 62 15.31 -3.98 -4.18
CA GLN A 62 15.50 -5.18 -4.98
C GLN A 62 14.16 -5.71 -5.51
N GLY A 63 13.87 -5.48 -6.78
CA GLY A 63 12.61 -5.85 -7.44
C GLY A 63 11.87 -4.65 -8.03
N VAL A 64 12.27 -3.42 -7.70
CA VAL A 64 11.82 -2.21 -8.37
C VAL A 64 12.79 -1.93 -9.52
N LEU A 65 12.29 -1.96 -10.75
CA LEU A 65 13.03 -1.61 -11.96
C LEU A 65 13.17 -0.09 -12.12
N GLY A 66 12.24 0.67 -11.54
CA GLY A 66 12.30 2.12 -11.55
C GLY A 66 11.15 2.78 -10.82
N VAL A 67 11.34 4.04 -10.45
CA VAL A 67 10.30 4.90 -9.90
C VAL A 67 10.20 6.15 -10.76
N GLN A 68 8.99 6.49 -11.19
CA GLN A 68 8.66 7.72 -11.90
C GLN A 68 7.57 8.47 -11.16
N LYS A 69 7.70 9.79 -11.12
CA LYS A 69 6.67 10.68 -10.60
C LYS A 69 5.90 11.30 -11.76
N VAL A 70 4.58 11.20 -11.72
CA VAL A 70 3.67 11.80 -12.71
C VAL A 70 2.63 12.64 -11.97
N GLY A 71 2.84 13.96 -11.96
CA GLY A 71 2.03 14.87 -11.17
C GLY A 71 2.17 14.57 -9.67
N ALA A 72 1.05 14.27 -9.01
CA ALA A 72 0.99 13.85 -7.61
C ALA A 72 1.07 12.32 -7.41
N GLN A 73 1.14 11.53 -8.49
CA GLN A 73 1.15 10.06 -8.43
C GLN A 73 2.55 9.49 -8.66
N GLN A 74 2.96 8.62 -7.75
CA GLN A 74 4.22 7.89 -7.80
C GLN A 74 4.03 6.52 -8.44
N GLN A 75 4.76 6.25 -9.49
CA GLN A 75 4.69 5.02 -10.29
C GLN A 75 5.94 4.17 -10.06
N PHE A 76 5.77 3.02 -9.46
CA PHE A 76 6.80 2.02 -9.24
C PHE A 76 6.68 0.97 -10.34
N ILE A 77 7.75 0.80 -11.10
CA ILE A 77 7.87 -0.18 -12.17
C ILE A 77 8.51 -1.41 -11.53
N ILE A 78 7.73 -2.46 -11.28
CA ILE A 78 8.22 -3.72 -10.67
C ILE A 78 8.33 -4.81 -11.75
N GLY A 79 7.44 -4.79 -12.74
CA GLY A 79 7.35 -5.82 -13.79
C GLY A 79 6.22 -6.82 -13.54
N GLN A 80 6.44 -8.09 -13.85
CA GLN A 80 5.38 -9.12 -13.83
C GLN A 80 4.84 -9.46 -12.42
N ASN A 81 5.56 -9.10 -11.36
CA ASN A 81 5.21 -9.41 -9.97
C ASN A 81 4.35 -8.32 -9.29
N VAL A 82 3.93 -7.28 -10.02
CA VAL A 82 3.09 -6.20 -9.48
C VAL A 82 1.85 -6.69 -8.74
N PRO A 83 1.03 -7.62 -9.27
CA PRO A 83 -0.18 -8.04 -8.55
C PRO A 83 0.14 -8.69 -7.19
N GLU A 84 1.19 -9.50 -7.11
CA GLU A 84 1.61 -10.14 -5.86
C GLU A 84 2.16 -9.11 -4.85
N VAL A 85 2.98 -8.16 -5.31
CA VAL A 85 3.50 -7.07 -4.47
C VAL A 85 2.35 -6.17 -4.00
N TYR A 86 1.38 -5.88 -4.86
CA TYR A 86 0.20 -5.09 -4.51
C TYR A 86 -0.61 -5.74 -3.40
N MET A 87 -0.88 -7.05 -3.49
CA MET A 87 -1.59 -7.79 -2.44
C MET A 87 -0.85 -7.72 -1.10
N ALA A 88 0.45 -8.01 -1.11
CA ALA A 88 1.29 -7.93 0.09
C ALA A 88 1.33 -6.51 0.67
N PHE A 89 1.40 -5.50 -0.21
CA PHE A 89 1.41 -4.10 0.19
C PHE A 89 0.10 -3.67 0.84
N CYS A 90 -1.05 -4.10 0.30
CA CYS A 90 -2.35 -3.80 0.88
C CYS A 90 -2.53 -4.45 2.26
N GLU A 91 -2.06 -5.71 2.41
CA GLU A 91 -2.07 -6.43 3.68
C GLU A 91 -1.23 -5.69 4.75
N GLU A 92 0.00 -5.30 4.42
CA GLU A 92 0.90 -4.60 5.35
C GLU A 92 0.45 -3.16 5.64
N ALA A 93 -0.04 -2.44 4.63
CA ALA A 93 -0.55 -1.09 4.80
C ALA A 93 -1.89 -1.07 5.55
N GLY A 94 -2.58 -2.20 5.67
CA GLY A 94 -3.94 -2.28 6.20
C GLY A 94 -4.95 -1.51 5.36
N ILE A 95 -4.65 -1.31 4.07
CA ILE A 95 -5.53 -0.67 3.10
C ILE A 95 -6.35 -1.80 2.48
N GLN A 96 -7.67 -1.67 2.48
CA GLN A 96 -8.48 -2.60 1.71
C GLN A 96 -8.07 -2.43 0.25
N ALA A 97 -7.41 -3.45 -0.31
CA ALA A 97 -7.12 -3.51 -1.71
C ALA A 97 -8.44 -3.25 -2.44
N GLU A 98 -8.54 -2.10 -3.10
CA GLU A 98 -9.51 -1.92 -4.18
C GLU A 98 -9.01 -2.84 -5.29
N ALA A 99 -9.28 -4.15 -5.12
CA ALA A 99 -9.52 -5.02 -6.26
C ALA A 99 -10.41 -4.20 -7.19
N ALA A 100 -10.06 -4.14 -8.47
CA ALA A 100 -10.89 -3.52 -9.48
C ALA A 100 -12.28 -4.19 -9.40
N ASN A 101 -13.15 -3.68 -8.54
CA ASN A 101 -14.53 -4.07 -8.46
C ASN A 101 -15.16 -3.34 -9.63
N ASP A 102 -15.33 -4.08 -10.72
CA ASP A 102 -16.65 -4.20 -11.31
C ASP A 102 -17.62 -4.39 -10.13
N GLU A 103 -18.20 -3.26 -9.71
CA GLU A 103 -19.25 -3.04 -8.72
C GLU A 103 -19.24 -3.92 -7.45
N LEU A 104 -19.15 -3.27 -6.27
CA LEU A 104 -20.09 -3.42 -5.14
C LEU A 104 -19.47 -2.95 -3.80
N ILE A 105 -20.14 -1.93 -3.26
CA ILE A 105 -20.37 -1.63 -1.84
C ILE A 105 -19.25 -0.88 -1.07
N GLU A 106 -19.40 0.44 -1.16
CA GLU A 106 -19.22 1.44 -0.11
C GLU A 106 -19.21 0.88 1.32
N ASN A 107 -18.09 1.04 2.03
CA ASN A 107 -18.06 1.07 3.49
C ASN A 107 -17.09 2.13 4.01
N LYS A 108 -17.41 3.40 3.77
CA LYS A 108 -16.97 4.46 4.68
C LYS A 108 -17.82 4.36 5.95
N LYS A 109 -17.22 3.95 7.07
CA LYS A 109 -17.72 4.35 8.39
C LYS A 109 -16.60 4.41 9.43
N PRO A 110 -16.09 5.60 9.79
CA PRO A 110 -15.46 5.76 11.09
C PRO A 110 -16.54 5.74 12.20
N LYS A 111 -16.22 4.99 13.26
CA LYS A 111 -17.02 4.85 14.48
C LYS A 111 -16.93 6.09 15.37
N GLY A 112 -18.09 6.54 15.86
CA GLY A 112 -18.31 6.94 17.25
C GLY A 112 -18.23 8.43 17.61
N VAL A 113 -19.30 8.97 18.21
CA VAL A 113 -19.28 9.55 19.57
C VAL A 113 -20.69 9.52 20.19
N LYS A 114 -20.70 9.35 21.52
CA LYS A 114 -21.81 9.17 22.47
C LYS A 114 -22.42 10.51 22.92
N GLY A 115 -23.69 10.51 23.32
CA GLY A 115 -24.36 11.55 24.14
C GLY A 115 -25.21 12.51 23.29
N LEU A 116 -26.39 13.01 23.68
CA LEU A 116 -27.09 13.07 24.97
C LEU A 116 -28.58 13.36 24.66
N GLN A 117 -29.46 13.09 25.62
CA GLN A 117 -30.93 13.19 25.62
C GLN A 117 -31.51 14.50 25.02
N VAL A 118 -32.73 14.43 24.48
CA VAL A 118 -33.88 15.23 24.97
C VAL A 118 -35.19 14.60 24.50
N GLN A 119 -36.08 14.33 25.46
CA GLN A 119 -37.51 14.11 25.24
C GLN A 119 -38.20 15.45 25.05
N TYR A 120 -39.19 15.52 24.17
CA TYR A 120 -40.42 16.30 24.34
C TYR A 120 -41.56 15.57 23.62
#